data_AF-A0A1I0EXE7-F1
#
_entry.id   AF-A0A1I0EXE7-F1
#
_cell.length_a   1.000
_cell.length_b   1.000
_cell.length_c   1.000
_cell.angle_alpha   90.00
_cell.angle_beta   90.00
_cell.angle_gamma   90.00
#
_symmetry.space_group_name_H-M   'P 1'
#
loop_
_entity.id
_entity.type
_entity.pdbx_description
1 polymer ?
#
loop_
_entity_poly.entity_id
_entity_poly.type
_entity_poly.pdbx_seq_one_letter_code
_entity_poly.pdbx_strand_id
1 'polypeptide(L)'
;MVQASDFNNLLKKHENIIFHLIHKYGIRDPENEFYQEGIITLWKAFETYDETKGKFSTYAYFLIQKKFLTLIRKHNRQWEKNQ
;
A
#
# COMPACT_ATOMS: atom_id res chain seq x y z
N MET A 1 -5.06 17.35 -14.96
CA MET A 1 -5.78 16.92 -13.74
C MET A 1 -6.12 15.45 -13.92
N VAL A 2 -5.52 14.56 -13.14
CA VAL A 2 -5.94 13.14 -13.09
C VAL A 2 -7.40 13.14 -12.64
N GLN A 3 -8.31 12.56 -13.41
CA GLN A 3 -9.69 12.45 -12.99
C GLN A 3 -9.80 11.38 -11.90
N ALA A 4 -10.58 11.64 -10.85
CA ALA A 4 -10.81 10.68 -9.77
C ALA A 4 -11.35 9.32 -10.27
N SER A 5 -12.00 9.31 -11.45
CA SER A 5 -12.45 8.11 -12.15
C SER A 5 -11.31 7.17 -12.57
N ASP A 6 -10.16 7.71 -12.98
CA ASP A 6 -9.04 6.93 -13.49
C ASP A 6 -8.36 6.16 -12.37
N PHE A 7 -8.16 6.82 -11.24
CA PHE A 7 -7.62 6.17 -10.06
C PHE A 7 -8.58 5.11 -9.50
N ASN A 8 -9.89 5.38 -9.44
CA ASN A 8 -10.84 4.40 -8.94
C ASN A 8 -10.79 3.09 -9.77
N ASN A 9 -10.64 3.18 -11.08
CA ASN A 9 -10.46 2.02 -11.94
C ASN A 9 -9.12 1.31 -11.70
N LEU A 10 -8.05 2.07 -11.50
CA LEU A 10 -6.74 1.52 -11.17
C LEU A 10 -6.73 0.82 -9.80
N LEU A 11 -7.36 1.43 -8.79
CA LEU A 11 -7.53 0.87 -7.46
C LEU A 11 -8.26 -0.46 -7.53
N LYS A 12 -9.42 -0.53 -8.21
CA LYS A 12 -10.16 -1.79 -8.42
C LYS A 12 -9.31 -2.90 -9.03
N LYS A 13 -8.38 -2.56 -9.91
CA LYS A 13 -7.49 -3.55 -10.57
C LYS A 13 -6.33 -4.03 -9.70
N HIS A 14 -5.93 -3.25 -8.70
CA HIS A 14 -4.70 -3.48 -7.94
C HIS A 14 -4.90 -3.56 -6.42
N GLU A 15 -6.13 -3.39 -5.89
CA GLU A 15 -6.40 -3.49 -4.45
C GLU A 15 -6.06 -4.89 -3.89
N ASN A 16 -6.09 -5.91 -4.73
CA ASN A 16 -5.67 -7.26 -4.38
C ASN A 16 -4.21 -7.32 -3.90
N ILE A 17 -3.34 -6.41 -4.35
CA ILE A 17 -1.96 -6.28 -3.85
C ILE A 17 -1.96 -5.91 -2.37
N ILE A 18 -2.83 -4.97 -1.98
CA ILE A 18 -2.97 -4.50 -0.60
C ILE A 18 -3.43 -5.66 0.27
N PHE A 19 -4.55 -6.31 -0.09
CA PHE A 19 -5.07 -7.45 0.65
C PHE A 19 -4.08 -8.62 0.73
N HIS A 20 -3.40 -8.91 -0.38
CA HIS A 20 -2.37 -9.93 -0.42
C HIS A 20 -1.25 -9.63 0.60
N LEU A 21 -0.77 -8.39 0.67
CA LEU A 21 0.30 -8.01 1.60
C LEU A 21 -0.17 -7.98 3.06
N ILE A 22 -1.41 -7.53 3.34
CA ILE A 22 -2.02 -7.62 4.68
C ILE A 22 -2.02 -9.07 5.15
N HIS A 23 -2.52 -9.98 4.31
CA HIS A 23 -2.59 -11.40 4.62
C HIS A 23 -1.19 -12.04 4.73
N LYS A 24 -0.30 -11.76 3.78
CA LYS A 24 1.08 -12.30 3.75
C LYS A 24 1.87 -11.97 5.00
N TYR A 25 1.65 -10.79 5.59
CA TYR A 25 2.33 -10.36 6.81
C TYR A 25 1.58 -10.67 8.09
N GLY A 26 0.42 -11.35 8.01
CA GLY A 26 -0.38 -11.68 9.19
C GLY A 26 -0.87 -10.43 9.94
N ILE A 27 -1.09 -9.32 9.23
CA ILE A 27 -1.51 -8.07 9.84
C ILE A 27 -2.98 -8.17 10.24
N ARG A 28 -3.27 -7.92 11.52
CA ARG A 28 -4.65 -7.69 12.00
C ARG A 28 -4.94 -6.19 11.91
N ASP A 29 -5.83 -5.80 11.03
CA ASP A 29 -6.10 -4.40 10.69
C ASP A 29 -7.54 -3.98 10.99
N PRO A 30 -7.98 -3.98 12.27
CA PRO A 30 -9.39 -3.74 12.62
C PRO A 30 -9.88 -2.35 12.22
N GLU A 31 -9.00 -1.35 12.29
CA GLU A 31 -9.28 0.04 11.93
C GLU A 31 -8.92 0.37 10.47
N ASN A 32 -8.52 -0.63 9.68
CA ASN A 32 -8.13 -0.49 8.27
C ASN A 32 -6.96 0.50 8.03
N GLU A 33 -6.06 0.70 9.01
CA GLU A 33 -4.91 1.60 8.88
C GLU A 33 -3.98 1.15 7.74
N PHE A 34 -3.66 -0.15 7.68
CA PHE A 34 -2.81 -0.68 6.61
C PHE A 34 -3.51 -0.62 5.25
N TYR A 35 -4.81 -0.92 5.21
CA TYR A 35 -5.58 -0.80 3.97
C TYR A 35 -5.56 0.65 3.43
N GLN A 36 -5.83 1.64 4.29
CA GLN A 36 -5.81 3.05 3.93
C GLN A 36 -4.42 3.51 3.46
N GLU A 37 -3.37 3.17 4.20
CA GLU A 37 -1.98 3.49 3.80
C GLU A 37 -1.59 2.78 2.49
N GLY A 38 -2.14 1.60 2.24
CA GLY A 38 -2.01 0.87 0.98
C GLY A 38 -2.60 1.66 -0.19
N ILE A 39 -3.83 2.18 -0.05
CA ILE A 39 -4.49 3.02 -1.05
C ILE A 39 -3.69 4.30 -1.30
N ILE A 40 -3.29 5.00 -0.24
CA ILE A 40 -2.50 6.24 -0.35
C ILE A 40 -1.17 5.98 -1.07
N THR A 41 -0.52 4.85 -0.78
CA THR A 41 0.73 4.47 -1.44
C THR A 41 0.51 4.09 -2.89
N LEU A 42 -0.61 3.42 -3.22
CA LEU A 42 -1.00 3.13 -4.60
C LEU A 42 -1.29 4.40 -5.40
N TRP A 43 -1.94 5.40 -4.80
CA TRP A 43 -2.14 6.72 -5.40
C TRP A 43 -0.80 7.39 -5.74
N LYS A 44 0.13 7.41 -4.79
CA LYS A 44 1.48 7.95 -5.04
C LYS A 44 2.20 7.18 -6.14
N ALA A 45 2.10 5.86 -6.13
CA ALA A 45 2.68 5.03 -7.19
C ALA A 45 2.09 5.38 -8.56
N PHE A 46 0.79 5.66 -8.63
CA PHE A 46 0.11 6.10 -9.85
C PHE A 46 0.61 7.46 -10.35
N GLU A 47 0.80 8.43 -9.47
CA GLU A 47 1.33 9.75 -9.82
C GLU A 47 2.79 9.75 -10.28
N THR A 48 3.61 8.84 -9.72
CA THR A 48 5.05 8.81 -9.97
C THR A 48 5.49 7.68 -10.91
N TYR A 49 4.53 6.94 -11.48
CA TYR A 49 4.84 5.81 -12.35
C TYR A 49 5.49 6.29 -13.65
N ASP A 50 6.52 5.55 -14.06
CA ASP A 50 7.26 5.75 -15.30
C ASP A 50 7.26 4.43 -16.06
N GLU A 51 6.56 4.39 -17.18
CA GLU A 51 6.39 3.18 -18.01
C GLU A 51 7.71 2.65 -18.59
N THR A 52 8.75 3.49 -18.67
CA THR A 52 10.08 3.09 -19.13
C THR A 52 10.82 2.21 -18.11
N LYS A 53 10.38 2.22 -16.84
CA LYS A 53 11.04 1.52 -15.72
C LYS A 53 10.43 0.15 -15.40
N GLY A 54 9.45 -0.30 -16.17
CA GLY A 54 8.81 -1.62 -16.03
C GLY A 54 7.34 -1.55 -15.63
N LYS A 55 6.73 -2.70 -15.30
CA LYS A 55 5.28 -2.81 -15.06
C LYS A 55 4.83 -2.07 -13.79
N PHE A 56 3.71 -1.34 -13.90
CA PHE A 56 3.06 -0.65 -12.78
C PHE A 56 2.82 -1.55 -11.57
N SER A 57 2.27 -2.75 -11.77
CA SER A 57 1.94 -3.68 -10.69
C SER A 57 3.17 -4.06 -9.86
N THR A 58 4.34 -4.22 -10.50
CA THR A 58 5.61 -4.50 -9.81
C THR A 58 6.06 -3.30 -8.98
N TYR A 59 5.97 -2.11 -9.56
CA TYR A 59 6.33 -0.87 -8.86
C TYR A 59 5.42 -0.58 -7.66
N ALA A 60 4.10 -0.68 -7.85
CA ALA A 60 3.10 -0.52 -6.80
C ALA A 60 3.29 -1.56 -5.68
N TYR A 61 3.48 -2.84 -6.03
CA TYR A 61 3.77 -3.90 -5.06
C TYR A 61 4.99 -3.54 -4.20
N PHE A 62 6.10 -3.14 -4.83
CA PHE A 62 7.32 -2.77 -4.12
C PHE A 62 7.10 -1.61 -3.14
N LEU A 63 6.41 -0.55 -3.57
CA LEU A 63 6.15 0.61 -2.73
C LEU A 63 5.23 0.28 -1.55
N ILE A 64 4.14 -0.44 -1.78
CA ILE A 64 3.19 -0.84 -0.72
C ILE A 64 3.89 -1.77 0.27
N GLN A 65 4.66 -2.74 -0.23
CA GLN A 65 5.43 -3.65 0.62
C GLN A 65 6.40 -2.88 1.53
N LYS A 66 7.17 -1.94 0.97
CA LYS A 66 8.09 -1.11 1.75
C LYS A 66 7.35 -0.28 2.80
N LYS A 67 6.21 0.32 2.44
CA LYS A 67 5.37 1.07 3.38
C LYS A 67 4.89 0.21 4.53
N PHE A 68 4.34 -0.98 4.25
CA PHE A 68 3.82 -1.89 5.27
C PHE A 68 4.91 -2.33 6.24
N LEU A 69 6.09 -2.69 5.74
CA LEU A 69 7.22 -3.04 6.60
C LEU A 69 7.64 -1.88 7.52
N THR A 70 7.51 -0.63 7.08
CA THR A 70 7.74 0.55 7.94
C THR A 70 6.66 0.68 9.02
N LEU A 71 5.38 0.48 8.68
CA LEU A 71 4.27 0.54 9.63
C LEU A 71 4.36 -0.57 10.68
N ILE A 72 4.65 -1.81 10.28
CA ILE A 72 4.87 -2.93 11.22
C ILE A 72 5.98 -2.58 12.22
N ARG A 73 7.13 -2.08 11.75
CA ARG A 73 8.23 -1.67 12.64
C ARG A 73 7.82 -0.52 13.57
N LYS A 74 6.97 0.41 13.11
CA LYS A 74 6.43 1.48 13.94
C LYS A 74 5.51 0.92 15.02
N HIS A 75 4.62 -0.02 14.68
CA HIS A 75 3.72 -0.66 15.63
C HIS A 75 4.51 -1.41 16.69
N ASN A 76 5.47 -2.26 16.30
CA ASN A 76 6.29 -3.01 17.25
C ASN A 76 7.00 -2.09 18.26
N ARG A 77 7.59 -0.98 17.81
CA ARG A 77 8.20 0.02 18.71
C ARG A 77 7.20 0.70 19.63
N GLN A 78 5.96 0.91 19.18
CA GLN A 78 4.92 1.51 20.02
C GLN A 78 4.46 0.53 21.10
N TRP A 79 4.35 -0.76 20.75
CA TRP A 79 4.04 -1.83 21.69
C TRP A 79 5.13 -1.96 22.76
N GLU A 80 6.41 -1.94 22.37
CA GLU A 80 7.55 -1.98 23.29
C GLU A 80 7.57 -0.79 24.28
N LYS A 81 7.12 0.40 23.86
CA LYS A 81 7.07 1.59 24.73
C LYS A 81 5.88 1.62 25.70
N ASN A 82 4.81 0.91 25.35
CA ASN A 82 3.58 0.87 26.14
C ASN A 82 3.56 -0.31 27.11
N GLN A 83 4.61 -1.13 27.12
CA GLN A 83 4.90 -2.19 28.10
C GLN A 83 5.76 -1.61 29.22
#